data_AF-A0A9X3USL8-F1
#
_entry.id   AF-A0A9X3USL8-F1
#
_cell.length_a   1.000
_cell.length_b   1.000
_cell.length_c   1.000
_cell.angle_alpha   90.00
_cell.angle_beta   90.00
_cell.angle_gamma   90.00
#
_symmetry.space_group_name_H-M   'P 1'
#
loop_
_entity.id
_entity.type
_entity.pdbx_description
1 polymer ?
#
loop_
_entity_poly.entity_id
_entity_poly.type
_entity_poly.pdbx_seq_one_letter_code
_entity_poly.pdbx_strand_id
1 'polypeptide(L)'
;MSELTLKSHYSIAELLSFNLNGIPQAHKNVIEKANRENWESQKRSGRGGGLEYALSSFPKELQDEIYSKFTESIVQRKPTLPAVKQIDLDDVTSKQRDIADA
;
A
#
# COMPACT_ATOMS: atom_id res chain seq x y z
N MET A 1 6.16 -2.77 19.45
CA MET A 1 5.16 -1.88 18.83
C MET A 1 5.75 -1.43 17.51
N SER A 2 5.43 -2.12 16.41
CA SER A 2 5.92 -1.71 15.10
C SER A 2 5.16 -0.45 14.69
N GLU A 3 5.86 0.66 14.50
CA GLU A 3 5.25 1.88 14.01
C GLU A 3 4.76 1.64 12.58
N LEU A 4 3.48 1.92 12.32
CA LEU A 4 2.92 1.82 10.98
C LEU A 4 3.39 3.03 10.18
N THR A 5 4.30 2.81 9.24
CA THR A 5 4.87 3.85 8.36
C THR A 5 4.35 3.67 6.94
N LEU A 6 3.84 4.74 6.33
CA LEU A 6 3.36 4.69 4.96
C LEU A 6 4.53 4.50 3.97
N LYS A 7 4.65 3.31 3.39
CA LYS A 7 5.66 2.91 2.40
C LYS A 7 5.01 2.49 1.09
N SER A 8 5.78 2.53 -0.01
CA SER A 8 5.32 2.03 -1.31
C SER A 8 5.25 0.50 -1.36
N HIS A 9 6.15 -0.20 -0.64
CA HIS A 9 6.21 -1.66 -0.60
C HIS A 9 6.20 -2.16 0.84
N TYR A 10 5.49 -3.26 1.09
CA TYR A 10 5.42 -3.91 2.40
C TYR A 10 5.74 -5.40 2.30
N SER A 11 6.48 -5.90 3.28
CA SER A 11 6.59 -7.35 3.48
C SER A 11 5.33 -7.92 4.11
N ILE A 12 5.07 -9.20 3.84
CA ILE A 12 3.98 -9.94 4.51
C ILE A 12 4.14 -9.89 6.03
N ALA A 13 5.38 -10.00 6.54
CA ALA A 13 5.63 -9.89 7.97
C ALA A 13 5.21 -8.52 8.55
N GLU A 14 5.39 -7.42 7.81
CA GLU A 14 4.91 -6.10 8.22
C GLU A 14 3.39 -6.05 8.20
N LEU A 15 2.74 -6.52 7.12
CA LEU A 15 1.28 -6.59 7.02
C LEU A 15 0.65 -7.38 8.17
N LEU A 16 1.22 -8.55 8.50
CA LEU A 16 0.78 -9.36 9.62
C LEU A 16 1.00 -8.66 10.97
N SER A 17 2.08 -7.88 11.11
CA SER A 17 2.36 -7.11 12.32
C SER A 17 1.36 -5.97 12.53
N PHE A 18 0.76 -5.45 11.46
CA PHE A 18 -0.26 -4.41 11.53
C PHE A 18 -1.64 -4.92 11.94
N ASN A 19 -1.85 -6.25 11.90
CA ASN A 19 -3.10 -6.92 12.28
C ASN A 19 -4.34 -6.27 11.63
N LEU A 20 -4.25 -6.03 10.32
CA LEU A 20 -5.27 -5.39 9.48
C LEU A 20 -6.50 -6.31 9.34
N ASN A 21 -7.70 -5.76 9.36
CA ASN A 21 -8.90 -6.55 9.10
C ASN A 21 -8.96 -6.86 7.60
N GLY A 22 -9.31 -8.10 7.23
CA GLY A 22 -9.40 -8.50 5.83
C GLY A 22 -8.12 -9.06 5.20
N ILE A 23 -7.00 -9.14 5.94
CA ILE A 23 -5.90 -10.04 5.56
C ILE A 23 -5.91 -11.29 6.46
N PRO A 24 -5.57 -12.47 5.91
CA PRO A 24 -5.43 -13.64 6.73
C PRO A 24 -4.19 -13.51 7.64
N GLN A 25 -4.26 -14.07 8.84
CA GLN A 25 -3.15 -14.03 9.81
C GLN A 25 -1.98 -14.96 9.45
N ALA A 26 -2.20 -15.91 8.54
CA ALA A 26 -1.19 -16.86 8.10
C ALA A 26 -0.41 -16.34 6.89
N HIS A 27 0.93 -16.38 6.97
CA HIS A 27 1.83 -15.93 5.90
C HIS A 27 1.51 -16.58 4.54
N LYS A 28 1.23 -17.90 4.52
CA LYS A 28 0.86 -18.62 3.30
C LYS A 28 -0.42 -18.08 2.66
N ASN A 29 -1.44 -17.86 3.47
CA ASN A 29 -2.73 -17.37 2.97
C ASN A 29 -2.63 -15.93 2.43
N VAL A 30 -1.72 -15.11 2.98
CA VAL A 30 -1.43 -13.78 2.42
C VAL A 30 -0.79 -13.92 1.05
N ILE A 31 0.17 -14.85 0.88
CA ILE A 31 0.76 -15.14 -0.43
C ILE A 31 -0.31 -15.62 -1.41
N GLU A 32 -1.18 -16.54 -1.01
CA GLU A 32 -2.25 -17.04 -1.88
C GLU A 32 -3.23 -15.92 -2.27
N LYS A 33 -3.59 -15.05 -1.32
CA LYS A 33 -4.39 -13.85 -1.62
C LYS A 33 -3.66 -12.92 -2.58
N ALA A 34 -2.37 -12.67 -2.36
CA ALA A 34 -1.55 -11.84 -3.24
C ALA A 34 -1.46 -12.42 -4.66
N ASN A 35 -1.35 -13.74 -4.81
CA ASN A 35 -1.37 -14.38 -6.12
C ASN A 35 -2.76 -14.31 -6.77
N ARG A 36 -3.84 -14.55 -6.01
CA ARG A 36 -5.21 -14.48 -6.52
C ARG A 36 -5.58 -13.09 -7.02
N GLU A 37 -5.20 -12.08 -6.26
CA GLU A 37 -5.47 -10.66 -6.55
C GLU A 37 -4.36 -10.01 -7.39
N ASN A 38 -3.37 -10.79 -7.86
CA ASN A 38 -2.25 -10.34 -8.69
C ASN A 38 -1.51 -9.11 -8.12
N TRP A 39 -1.15 -9.17 -6.84
CA TRP A 39 -0.38 -8.10 -6.21
C TRP A 39 1.00 -7.99 -6.82
N GLU A 40 1.38 -6.76 -7.21
CA GLU A 40 2.73 -6.48 -7.70
C GLU A 40 3.73 -6.77 -6.58
N SER A 41 4.70 -7.63 -6.88
CA SER A 41 5.72 -8.04 -5.93
C SER A 41 7.10 -7.71 -6.47
N GLN A 42 7.94 -7.18 -5.58
CA GLN A 42 9.33 -6.85 -5.85
C GLN A 42 10.22 -7.70 -4.94
N LYS A 43 11.36 -8.14 -5.48
CA LYS A 43 12.39 -8.78 -4.68
C LYS A 43 12.99 -7.75 -3.71
N ARG A 44 13.04 -8.09 -2.43
CA ARG A 44 13.68 -7.26 -1.40
C ARG A 44 15.14 -7.02 -1.75
N SER A 45 15.56 -5.76 -1.71
CA SER A 45 16.97 -5.39 -1.86
C SER A 45 17.72 -5.67 -0.55
N GLY A 46 18.36 -6.84 -0.44
CA GLY A 46 19.11 -7.24 0.76
C GLY A 46 19.50 -8.72 0.81
N ARG A 47 20.12 -9.13 1.93
CA ARG A 47 20.41 -10.55 2.23
C ARG A 47 19.12 -11.24 2.69
N GLY A 48 18.75 -12.32 2.00
CA GLY A 48 17.50 -13.05 2.24
C GLY A 48 16.43 -12.62 1.24
N GLY A 49 16.21 -13.43 0.21
CA GLY A 49 15.36 -13.13 -0.96
C GLY A 49 13.86 -13.12 -0.69
N GLY A 50 13.40 -12.33 0.27
CA GLY A 50 11.98 -12.09 0.51
C GLY A 50 11.34 -11.25 -0.61
N LEU A 51 10.02 -11.35 -0.72
CA LEU A 51 9.20 -10.51 -1.60
C LEU A 51 8.50 -9.42 -0.78
N GLU A 52 8.45 -8.23 -1.37
CA GLU A 52 7.71 -7.09 -0.85
C GLU A 52 6.62 -6.75 -1.86
N TYR A 53 5.43 -6.42 -1.39
CA TYR A 53 4.27 -6.19 -2.24
C TYR A 53 3.93 -4.70 -2.27
N ALA A 54 3.57 -4.20 -3.45
CA ALA A 54 3.23 -2.81 -3.65
C ALA A 54 1.88 -2.46 -3.03
N LEU A 55 1.82 -1.35 -2.28
CA LEU A 55 0.58 -0.84 -1.68
C LEU A 55 -0.48 -0.56 -2.73
N SER A 56 -0.07 -0.06 -3.90
CA SER A 56 -0.96 0.29 -5.01
C SER A 56 -1.69 -0.92 -5.61
N SER A 57 -1.13 -2.13 -5.48
CA SER A 57 -1.74 -3.35 -5.99
C SER A 57 -2.64 -4.05 -4.98
N PHE A 58 -2.76 -3.52 -3.76
CA PHE A 58 -3.67 -4.07 -2.76
C PHE A 58 -5.13 -3.74 -3.09
N PRO A 59 -6.08 -4.58 -2.66
CA PRO A 59 -7.50 -4.25 -2.78
C PRO A 59 -7.81 -2.99 -1.98
N LYS A 60 -8.79 -2.22 -2.45
CA LYS A 60 -9.17 -0.93 -1.85
C LYS A 60 -9.45 -1.02 -0.35
N GLU A 61 -10.14 -2.08 0.07
CA GLU A 61 -10.43 -2.35 1.48
C GLU A 61 -9.16 -2.43 2.34
N LEU A 62 -8.11 -3.07 1.83
CA LEU A 62 -6.84 -3.18 2.53
C LEU A 62 -6.07 -1.86 2.56
N GLN A 63 -6.12 -1.09 1.47
CA GLN A 63 -5.52 0.24 1.43
C GLN A 63 -6.18 1.16 2.46
N ASP A 64 -7.51 1.24 2.46
CA ASP A 64 -8.29 2.05 3.40
C ASP A 64 -7.96 1.72 4.86
N GLU A 65 -7.81 0.43 5.21
CA GLU A 65 -7.40 0.01 6.55
C GLU A 65 -5.99 0.52 6.93
N ILE A 66 -5.02 0.40 6.01
CA ILE A 66 -3.65 0.89 6.21
C ILE A 66 -3.67 2.41 6.44
N TYR A 67 -4.41 3.15 5.61
CA TYR A 67 -4.57 4.59 5.74
C TYR A 67 -5.29 4.99 7.04
N SER A 68 -6.32 4.24 7.43
CA SER A 68 -7.05 4.46 8.68
C SER A 68 -6.12 4.31 9.88
N LYS A 69 -5.43 3.17 10.00
CA LYS A 69 -4.45 2.91 11.07
C LYS A 69 -3.32 3.94 11.10
N PHE A 70 -2.85 4.35 9.93
CA PHE A 70 -1.83 5.40 9.82
C PHE A 70 -2.35 6.74 10.33
N THR A 71 -3.56 7.13 9.92
CA THR A 71 -4.21 8.35 10.36
C THR A 71 -4.48 8.33 11.86
N GLU A 72 -4.99 7.22 12.41
CA GLU A 72 -5.14 7.02 13.86
C GLU A 72 -3.81 7.25 14.59
N SER A 73 -2.72 6.69 14.05
CA SER A 73 -1.37 6.82 14.61
C SER A 73 -0.84 8.25 14.58
N ILE A 74 -1.15 9.02 13.53
CA ILE A 74 -0.76 10.43 13.39
C ILE A 74 -1.64 11.34 14.25
N VAL A 75 -2.96 11.13 14.26
CA VAL A 75 -3.93 11.97 14.98
C VAL A 75 -3.74 11.86 16.48
N GLN A 76 -3.36 10.70 17.01
CA GLN A 76 -3.00 10.57 18.42
C GLN A 76 -1.80 11.44 18.83
N ARG A 77 -0.97 11.87 17.87
CA ARG A 77 0.21 12.74 18.08
C ARG A 77 -0.06 14.25 17.90
N LYS A 78 -1.32 14.66 17.69
CA LYS A 78 -1.85 16.03 17.39
C LYS A 78 -0.93 17.27 17.54
N PRO A 79 -1.09 18.34 16.70
CA PRO A 79 -2.20 18.55 15.75
C PRO A 79 -1.84 19.13 14.35
N THR A 80 -2.88 19.14 13.51
CA THR A 80 -3.10 19.95 12.29
C THR A 80 -2.83 19.26 10.96
N LEU A 81 -3.94 18.94 10.28
CA LEU A 81 -3.99 18.43 8.93
C LEU A 81 -3.55 19.50 7.92
N PRO A 82 -2.77 19.17 6.89
CA PRO A 82 -3.11 19.53 5.53
C PRO A 82 -4.00 18.41 4.96
N ALA A 83 -5.11 18.82 4.37
CA ALA A 83 -6.09 17.97 3.71
C ALA A 83 -5.43 16.83 2.91
N VAL A 84 -5.87 15.61 3.20
CA VAL A 84 -5.66 14.43 2.37
C VAL A 84 -6.06 14.81 0.95
N LYS A 85 -5.08 14.96 0.05
CA LYS A 85 -5.36 14.92 -1.38
C LYS A 85 -5.88 13.51 -1.65
N GLN A 86 -7.20 13.40 -1.82
CA GLN A 86 -7.77 12.30 -2.57
C GLN A 86 -6.96 12.21 -3.85
N ILE A 87 -6.23 11.11 -4.01
CA ILE A 87 -5.60 10.77 -5.26
C ILE A 87 -6.79 10.33 -6.12
N ASP A 88 -7.42 11.32 -6.74
CA ASP A 88 -8.42 11.15 -7.77
C ASP A 88 -7.76 10.29 -8.86
N LEU A 89 -8.18 9.03 -8.94
CA LEU A 89 -7.62 8.04 -9.85
C LEU A 89 -8.15 8.22 -11.28
N ASP A 90 -8.77 9.38 -11.56
CA ASP A 90 -9.43 9.72 -12.81
C ASP A 90 -8.65 10.76 -13.65
N ASP A 91 -7.53 11.31 -13.16
CA ASP A 91 -6.63 12.20 -13.94
C ASP A 91 -5.45 11.45 -14.60
N VAL A 92 -5.69 10.22 -15.07
CA VAL A 92 -4.81 9.56 -16.07
C VAL A 92 -5.58 9.39 -17.36
N THR A 93 -6.10 10.49 -17.91
CA THR A 93 -6.24 10.64 -19.37
C THR A 93 -6.61 12.08 -19.72
N SER A 94 -5.61 12.90 -20.04
CA SER A 94 -5.68 13.82 -21.19
C SER A 94 -4.49 14.79 -21.16
N LYS A 95 -3.30 14.27 -21.44
CA LYS A 95 -2.31 15.06 -22.18
C LYS A 95 -1.93 14.27 -23.41
N GLN A 96 -2.72 14.57 -24.42
CA GLN A 96 -2.58 14.19 -25.80
C GLN A 96 -1.12 14.17 -26.22
N ARG A 97 -0.74 13.06 -26.84
CA ARG A 97 0.35 13.01 -27.82
C ARG A 97 0.03 14.06 -28.88
N ASP A 98 0.76 15.16 -28.90
CA ASP A 98 0.96 15.93 -30.14
C ASP A 98 2.33 16.60 -30.04
N ILE A 99 3.34 15.82 -30.42
CA ILE A 99 4.69 16.29 -30.76
C ILE A 99 4.81 15.98 -32.25
N ALA A 100 4.26 16.85 -33.08
CA ALA A 100 4.56 16.98 -34.51
C ALA A 100 4.03 18.34 -34.99
N ASP A 101 4.76 19.38 -34.58
CA ASP A 101 4.76 20.69 -35.24
C ASP A 101 5.17 20.50 -36.71
N ALA A 102 4.41 21.13 -37.60
CA ALA A 102 4.77 21.70 -38.90
C ALA A 102 5.45 20.83 -39.98
#